data_AF-A0AAD6PKP9-F1
#
_entry.id   AF-A0AAD6PKP9-F1
#
_cell.length_a   1.000
_cell.length_b   1.000
_cell.length_c   1.000
_cell.angle_alpha   90.00
_cell.angle_beta   90.00
_cell.angle_gamma   90.00
#
_symmetry.space_group_name_H-M   'P 1'
#
loop_
_entity.id
_entity.type
_entity.pdbx_description
1 polymer ?
#
loop_
_entity_poly.entity_id
_entity_poly.type
_entity_poly.pdbx_seq_one_letter_code
_entity_poly.pdbx_strand_id
1 'polypeptide(L)'
;MSLFMLEYCKAVDRQIWPHQHPLRQFDKDLSSEILRKLEEQASDLDHLQEMEEKDIGTLIRYAPGGRLVKQYLKYFPRIQLSATVSPITRTVLKLDLLIIPEFIWKDRFHGTAQRWWILVEDSENDHIYHSELLTLTKRMMRGDPHKLSFTVPIFEPHPPQYYIRAVSDSWLHAESFYTISFHNLTLPEARTSHTELLDLKPLPVSSLGNNKYEALYNFSHFNPIQTQIFHILYHTDNNVLLGAPTGSGKTISAELAMLRLFNSQPDMKVIYIAPMKAIVRERMNDWRKHLVAQLGKKMRIQIVCTKFLFKGEWKSGVLIRSDT
;
A
#
# COMPACT_ATOMS: atom_id res chain seq x y z
N MET A 1 -7.65 -18.98 -18.42
CA MET A 1 -6.77 -19.24 -19.59
C MET A 1 -5.28 -19.05 -19.26
N SER A 2 -4.88 -17.97 -18.58
CA SER A 2 -3.48 -17.68 -18.27
C SER A 2 -2.78 -18.76 -17.42
N LEU A 3 -3.44 -19.27 -16.38
CA LEU A 3 -2.90 -20.35 -15.53
C LEU A 3 -2.65 -21.64 -16.31
N PHE A 4 -3.58 -22.00 -17.21
CA PHE A 4 -3.41 -23.15 -18.09
C PHE A 4 -2.19 -22.99 -19.01
N MET A 5 -2.01 -21.82 -19.62
CA MET A 5 -0.81 -21.57 -20.45
C MET A 5 0.47 -21.66 -19.63
N LEU A 6 0.50 -21.08 -18.42
CA LEU A 6 1.65 -21.16 -17.52
C LEU A 6 1.97 -22.61 -17.13
N GLU A 7 0.96 -23.43 -16.84
CA GLU A 7 1.11 -24.85 -16.53
C GLU A 7 1.76 -25.62 -17.69
N TYR A 8 1.33 -25.37 -18.93
CA TYR A 8 1.92 -26.00 -20.12
C TYR A 8 3.34 -25.50 -20.42
N CYS A 9 3.65 -24.22 -20.17
CA CYS A 9 5.01 -23.73 -20.27
C CYS A 9 5.96 -24.49 -19.33
N LYS A 10 5.54 -24.67 -18.07
CA LYS A 10 6.31 -25.47 -17.09
C LYS A 10 6.42 -26.93 -17.52
N ALA A 11 5.35 -27.51 -18.08
CA ALA A 11 5.33 -28.89 -18.54
C ALA A 11 6.35 -29.13 -19.65
N VAL A 12 6.44 -28.19 -20.61
CA VAL A 12 7.43 -28.24 -21.69
C VAL A 12 8.84 -28.11 -21.15
N ASP A 13 9.10 -27.12 -20.28
CA ASP A 13 10.42 -26.87 -19.70
C ASP A 13 10.93 -28.05 -18.86
N ARG A 14 10.02 -28.69 -18.12
CA ARG A 14 10.33 -29.84 -17.24
C ARG A 14 10.24 -31.18 -17.94
N GLN A 15 9.67 -31.24 -19.15
CA GLN A 15 9.35 -32.48 -19.87
C GLN A 15 8.47 -33.44 -19.04
N ILE A 16 7.55 -32.88 -18.25
CA ILE A 16 6.63 -33.61 -17.37
C ILE A 16 5.23 -33.11 -17.66
N TRP A 17 4.27 -34.01 -17.85
CA TRP A 17 2.89 -33.62 -18.11
C TRP A 17 2.16 -33.20 -16.84
N PRO A 18 1.19 -32.26 -16.91
CA PRO A 18 0.44 -31.81 -15.73
C PRO A 18 -0.30 -32.93 -14.99
N HIS A 19 -0.71 -33.99 -15.66
CA HIS A 19 -1.41 -35.12 -15.03
C HIS A 19 -0.47 -36.13 -14.33
N GLN A 20 0.85 -35.96 -14.44
CA GLN A 20 1.82 -36.84 -13.79
C GLN A 20 2.12 -36.37 -12.37
N HIS A 21 2.67 -37.26 -11.54
CA HIS A 21 2.92 -36.95 -10.15
C HIS A 21 3.98 -35.83 -9.99
N PRO A 22 3.75 -34.81 -9.13
CA PRO A 22 4.64 -33.64 -9.04
C PRO A 22 6.08 -33.97 -8.65
N LEU A 23 6.28 -35.04 -7.87
CA LEU A 23 7.62 -35.53 -7.49
C LEU A 23 8.45 -36.04 -8.67
N ARG A 24 7.88 -36.22 -9.86
CA ARG A 24 8.68 -36.45 -11.09
C ARG A 24 9.67 -35.33 -11.36
N GLN A 25 9.45 -34.13 -10.82
CA GLN A 25 10.40 -33.02 -10.91
C GLN A 25 11.73 -33.28 -10.18
N PHE A 26 11.83 -34.40 -9.43
CA PHE A 26 13.06 -34.93 -8.82
C PHE A 26 13.53 -36.24 -9.48
N ASP A 27 13.18 -36.48 -10.76
CA ASP A 27 13.45 -37.71 -11.53
C ASP A 27 14.87 -38.30 -11.41
N LYS A 28 15.90 -37.45 -11.27
CA LYS A 28 17.29 -37.90 -11.11
C LYS A 28 17.58 -38.59 -9.78
N ASP A 29 16.76 -38.36 -8.76
CA ASP A 29 16.99 -38.87 -7.41
C ASP A 29 15.89 -39.81 -6.89
N LEU A 30 14.70 -39.81 -7.49
CA LEU A 30 13.62 -40.75 -7.19
C LEU A 30 13.54 -41.83 -8.28
N SER A 31 13.51 -43.10 -7.89
CA SER A 31 13.40 -44.18 -8.86
C SER A 31 12.05 -44.15 -9.59
N SER A 32 12.05 -44.56 -10.86
CA SER A 32 10.83 -44.66 -11.68
C SER A 32 9.78 -45.58 -11.08
N GLU A 33 10.20 -46.61 -10.33
CA GLU A 33 9.30 -47.52 -9.61
C GLU A 33 8.54 -46.81 -8.49
N ILE A 34 9.22 -45.97 -7.69
CA ILE A 34 8.56 -45.19 -6.63
C ILE A 34 7.52 -44.24 -7.24
N LEU A 35 7.90 -43.53 -8.31
CA LEU A 35 7.03 -42.59 -9.00
C LEU A 35 5.80 -43.29 -9.59
N ARG A 36 5.98 -44.45 -10.25
CA ARG A 36 4.86 -45.22 -10.82
C ARG A 36 3.90 -45.69 -9.74
N LYS A 37 4.41 -46.15 -8.60
CA LYS A 37 3.56 -46.60 -7.48
C LYS A 37 2.78 -45.45 -6.84
N LEU A 38 3.37 -44.26 -6.73
CA LEU A 38 2.65 -43.06 -6.27
C LEU A 38 1.52 -42.67 -7.23
N GLU A 39 1.76 -42.77 -8.55
CA GLU A 39 0.75 -42.52 -9.59
C GLU A 39 -0.37 -43.58 -9.58
N GLU A 40 -0.03 -44.85 -9.42
CA GLU A 40 -1.01 -45.95 -9.31
C GLU A 40 -1.94 -45.77 -8.09
N GLN A 41 -1.45 -45.15 -7.02
CA GLN A 41 -2.24 -44.86 -5.81
C GLN A 41 -2.92 -43.49 -5.83
N ALA A 42 -2.75 -42.69 -6.90
CA ALA A 42 -3.33 -41.35 -7.08
C ALA A 42 -3.18 -40.43 -5.84
N SER A 43 -2.08 -40.55 -5.10
CA SER A 43 -1.85 -39.77 -3.90
C SER A 43 -1.40 -38.35 -4.24
N ASP A 44 -2.07 -37.35 -3.69
CA ASP A 44 -1.69 -35.94 -3.87
C ASP A 44 -0.57 -35.52 -2.89
N LEU A 45 0.01 -34.35 -3.13
CA LEU A 45 1.11 -33.84 -2.31
C LEU A 45 0.69 -33.54 -0.88
N ASP A 46 -0.52 -33.01 -0.69
CA ASP A 46 -1.03 -32.64 0.63
C ASP A 46 -1.24 -33.87 1.50
N HIS A 47 -1.85 -34.94 0.97
CA HIS A 47 -2.02 -36.20 1.69
C HIS A 47 -0.67 -36.82 2.06
N LEU A 48 0.27 -36.89 1.13
CA LEU A 48 1.62 -37.40 1.40
C LEU A 48 2.38 -36.55 2.44
N GLN A 49 2.08 -35.25 2.52
CA GLN A 49 2.68 -34.35 3.51
C GLN A 49 2.15 -34.61 4.93
N GLU A 50 0.92 -35.09 5.08
CA GLU A 50 0.34 -35.46 6.37
C GLU A 50 0.74 -36.88 6.84
N MET A 51 0.90 -37.82 5.91
CA MET A 51 1.23 -39.23 6.22
C MET A 51 2.59 -39.43 6.92
N GLU A 52 2.71 -40.44 7.79
CA GLU A 52 4.02 -40.77 8.36
C GLU A 52 4.93 -41.49 7.35
N GLU A 53 6.25 -41.45 7.57
CA GLU A 53 7.24 -42.11 6.71
C GLU A 53 6.97 -43.61 6.53
N LYS A 54 6.47 -44.27 7.59
CA LYS A 54 6.12 -45.70 7.58
C LYS A 54 4.90 -45.99 6.71
N ASP A 55 3.90 -45.11 6.76
CA ASP A 55 2.66 -45.26 5.99
C ASP A 55 2.92 -45.05 4.51
N ILE A 56 3.73 -44.04 4.17
CA ILE A 56 4.18 -43.81 2.79
C ILE A 56 4.94 -45.03 2.27
N GLY A 57 5.86 -45.60 3.07
CA GLY A 57 6.60 -46.79 2.71
C GLY A 57 5.71 -48.01 2.47
N THR A 58 4.63 -48.14 3.25
CA THR A 58 3.63 -49.20 3.09
C THR A 58 2.78 -48.99 1.83
N LEU A 59 2.35 -47.75 1.57
CA LEU A 59 1.59 -47.33 0.40
C LEU A 59 2.32 -47.70 -0.91
N ILE A 60 3.60 -47.35 -1.01
CA ILE A 60 4.43 -47.69 -2.19
C ILE A 60 5.04 -49.10 -2.12
N ARG A 61 4.63 -49.91 -1.14
CA ARG A 61 5.14 -51.29 -0.91
C ARG A 61 6.67 -51.37 -0.95
N TYR A 62 7.33 -50.34 -0.40
CA TYR A 62 8.78 -50.19 -0.34
C TYR A 62 9.16 -49.33 0.87
N ALA A 63 9.41 -49.98 2.00
CA ALA A 63 9.62 -49.32 3.29
C ALA A 63 10.75 -48.26 3.28
N PRO A 64 11.94 -48.50 2.68
CA PRO A 64 12.99 -47.47 2.61
C PRO A 64 12.59 -46.25 1.77
N GLY A 65 11.71 -46.42 0.79
CA GLY A 65 11.25 -45.33 -0.08
C GLY A 65 10.38 -44.31 0.64
N GLY A 66 9.68 -44.70 1.72
CA GLY A 66 8.87 -43.77 2.51
C GLY A 66 9.68 -42.61 3.07
N ARG A 67 10.87 -42.89 3.62
CA ARG A 67 11.81 -41.87 4.10
C ARG A 67 12.29 -40.96 2.97
N LEU A 68 12.58 -41.54 1.81
CA LEU A 68 13.06 -40.80 0.64
C LEU A 68 11.98 -39.84 0.13
N VAL A 69 10.75 -40.33 -0.06
CA VAL A 69 9.60 -39.52 -0.47
C VAL A 69 9.36 -38.39 0.53
N LYS A 70 9.34 -38.68 1.84
CA LYS A 70 9.18 -37.64 2.87
C LYS A 70 10.27 -36.57 2.83
N GLN A 71 11.51 -36.97 2.54
CA GLN A 71 12.61 -36.03 2.37
C GLN A 71 12.40 -35.10 1.16
N TYR A 72 11.96 -35.62 0.01
CA TYR A 72 11.70 -34.82 -1.19
C TYR A 72 10.46 -33.92 -1.07
N LEU A 73 9.44 -34.35 -0.35
CA LEU A 73 8.29 -33.50 -0.01
C LEU A 73 8.73 -32.24 0.74
N LYS A 74 9.71 -32.35 1.66
CA LYS A 74 10.29 -31.18 2.34
C LYS A 74 11.06 -30.24 1.41
N TYR A 75 11.50 -30.71 0.24
CA TYR A 75 12.18 -29.89 -0.77
C TYR A 75 11.22 -29.32 -1.82
N PHE A 76 9.97 -29.78 -1.85
CA PHE A 76 9.00 -29.29 -2.80
C PHE A 76 8.60 -27.85 -2.43
N PRO A 77 8.66 -26.86 -3.34
CA PRO A 77 8.34 -25.49 -3.01
C PRO A 77 6.86 -25.31 -2.61
N ARG A 78 6.64 -24.89 -1.37
CA ARG A 78 5.32 -24.59 -0.82
C ARG A 78 5.36 -23.24 -0.13
N ILE A 79 4.31 -22.44 -0.28
CA ILE A 79 4.17 -21.17 0.43
C ILE A 79 2.81 -21.12 1.10
N GLN A 80 2.77 -20.67 2.35
CA GLN A 80 1.53 -20.37 3.03
C GLN A 80 1.20 -18.90 2.83
N LEU A 81 -0.07 -18.62 2.57
CA LEU A 81 -0.60 -17.28 2.37
C LEU A 81 -1.53 -16.92 3.54
N SER A 82 -1.44 -15.67 3.99
CA SER A 82 -2.40 -15.07 4.90
C SER A 82 -2.60 -13.61 4.50
N ALA A 83 -3.82 -13.12 4.41
CA ALA A 83 -4.08 -11.75 3.98
C ALA A 83 -5.01 -11.03 4.93
N THR A 84 -4.77 -9.73 5.11
CA THR A 84 -5.70 -8.82 5.79
C THR A 84 -6.22 -7.79 4.82
N VAL A 85 -7.52 -7.51 4.90
CA VAL A 85 -8.21 -6.57 4.01
C VAL A 85 -8.58 -5.31 4.78
N SER A 86 -8.31 -4.16 4.19
CA SER A 86 -8.68 -2.86 4.75
C SER A 86 -9.32 -2.00 3.66
N PRO A 87 -10.62 -1.66 3.76
CA PRO A 87 -11.26 -0.72 2.85
C PRO A 87 -10.59 0.66 2.92
N ILE A 88 -10.13 1.17 1.78
CA ILE A 88 -9.65 2.56 1.66
C ILE A 88 -10.84 3.47 1.31
N THR A 89 -11.58 3.06 0.28
CA THR A 89 -12.80 3.72 -0.19
C THR A 89 -13.87 2.66 -0.42
N ARG A 90 -15.05 3.05 -0.88
CA ARG A 90 -16.09 2.09 -1.30
C ARG A 90 -15.73 1.27 -2.54
N THR A 91 -14.71 1.69 -3.28
CA THR A 91 -14.32 1.08 -4.55
C THR A 91 -12.90 0.51 -4.54
N VAL A 92 -12.14 0.73 -3.46
CA VAL A 92 -10.73 0.32 -3.37
C VAL A 92 -10.46 -0.32 -2.03
N LEU A 93 -9.96 -1.55 -2.07
CA LEU A 93 -9.48 -2.30 -0.92
C LEU A 93 -7.97 -2.33 -0.92
N LYS A 94 -7.38 -2.16 0.27
CA LYS A 94 -5.98 -2.48 0.52
C LYS A 94 -5.89 -3.93 0.98
N LEU A 95 -5.02 -4.69 0.35
CA LEU A 95 -4.66 -6.05 0.73
C LEU A 95 -3.21 -6.04 1.24
N ASP A 96 -3.05 -6.50 2.48
CA ASP A 96 -1.74 -6.77 3.07
C ASP A 96 -1.58 -8.30 3.15
N LEU A 97 -0.81 -8.85 2.21
CA LEU A 97 -0.53 -10.28 2.05
C LEU A 97 0.77 -10.64 2.78
N LEU A 98 0.70 -11.68 3.61
CA LEU A 98 1.82 -12.34 4.27
C LEU A 98 2.10 -13.67 3.57
N ILE A 99 3.34 -13.84 3.13
CA ILE A 99 3.82 -15.02 2.41
C ILE A 99 4.90 -15.69 3.24
N ILE A 100 4.64 -16.93 3.64
CA ILE A 100 5.50 -17.74 4.50
C ILE A 100 6.00 -18.94 3.70
N PRO A 101 7.28 -19.00 3.33
CA PRO A 101 7.84 -20.17 2.65
C PRO A 101 7.92 -21.39 3.58
N GLU A 102 7.28 -22.50 3.20
CA GLU A 102 7.19 -23.74 3.99
C GLU A 102 7.93 -24.91 3.32
N PHE A 103 9.20 -24.69 2.96
CA PHE A 103 10.04 -25.75 2.37
C PHE A 103 11.51 -25.57 2.70
N ILE A 104 12.30 -26.63 2.54
CA ILE A 104 13.74 -26.62 2.76
C ILE A 104 14.45 -26.30 1.44
N TRP A 105 15.09 -25.14 1.40
CA TRP A 105 15.88 -24.73 0.24
C TRP A 105 17.09 -25.63 -0.02
N LYS A 106 17.22 -26.07 -1.26
CA LYS A 106 18.35 -26.85 -1.79
C LYS A 106 18.81 -26.24 -3.11
N ASP A 107 20.04 -25.73 -3.14
CA ASP A 107 20.57 -24.97 -4.29
C ASP A 107 20.55 -25.81 -5.59
N ARG A 108 20.73 -27.13 -5.50
CA ARG A 108 20.63 -28.06 -6.64
C ARG A 108 19.27 -28.02 -7.34
N PHE A 109 18.18 -27.85 -6.61
CA PHE A 109 16.81 -27.88 -7.16
C PHE A 109 16.23 -26.47 -7.34
N HIS A 110 16.59 -25.54 -6.46
CA HIS A 110 15.98 -24.21 -6.38
C HIS A 110 16.84 -23.11 -7.00
N GLY A 111 18.11 -23.40 -7.31
CA GLY A 111 19.03 -22.41 -7.85
C GLY A 111 19.25 -21.22 -6.89
N THR A 112 19.38 -20.04 -7.47
CA THR A 112 19.64 -18.78 -6.75
C THR A 112 18.36 -18.09 -6.27
N ALA A 113 17.26 -18.27 -7.00
CA ALA A 113 15.98 -17.65 -6.72
C ALA A 113 14.82 -18.49 -7.26
N GLN A 114 13.66 -18.36 -6.62
CA GLN A 114 12.40 -18.99 -7.01
C GLN A 114 11.35 -17.91 -7.19
N ARG A 115 10.68 -17.91 -8.33
CA ARG A 115 9.70 -16.88 -8.70
C ARG A 115 8.28 -17.42 -8.52
N TRP A 116 7.39 -16.54 -8.07
CA TRP A 116 5.99 -16.84 -7.80
C TRP A 116 5.11 -15.72 -8.33
N TRP A 117 4.13 -16.06 -9.14
CA TRP A 117 3.07 -15.15 -9.55
C TRP A 117 2.04 -15.05 -8.43
N ILE A 118 1.80 -13.84 -7.94
CA ILE A 118 0.71 -13.51 -7.03
C ILE A 118 -0.40 -12.90 -7.85
N LEU A 119 -1.54 -13.57 -7.90
CA LEU A 119 -2.71 -13.20 -8.69
C LEU A 119 -3.90 -12.99 -7.76
N VAL A 120 -4.67 -11.94 -7.99
CA VAL A 120 -5.97 -11.75 -7.32
C VAL A 120 -7.08 -11.84 -8.34
N GLU A 121 -7.94 -12.83 -8.14
CA GLU A 121 -8.98 -13.25 -9.09
C GLU A 121 -10.38 -13.13 -8.45
N ASP A 122 -11.36 -12.80 -9.28
CA ASP A 122 -12.78 -12.88 -8.92
C ASP A 122 -13.30 -14.33 -8.97
N SER A 123 -14.29 -14.62 -8.13
CA SER A 123 -15.04 -15.88 -8.17
C SER A 123 -16.00 -16.01 -9.36
N GLU A 124 -16.48 -14.89 -9.92
CA GLU A 124 -17.53 -14.94 -10.96
C GLU A 124 -16.99 -14.88 -12.39
N ASN A 125 -15.96 -14.08 -12.64
CA ASN A 125 -15.53 -13.71 -14.00
C ASN A 125 -14.10 -14.17 -14.34
N ASP A 126 -13.42 -14.89 -13.45
CA ASP A 126 -12.00 -15.27 -13.58
C ASP A 126 -11.09 -14.08 -13.95
N HIS A 127 -11.49 -12.86 -13.56
CA HIS A 127 -10.78 -11.64 -13.91
C HIS A 127 -9.64 -11.40 -12.93
N ILE A 128 -8.44 -11.15 -13.46
CA ILE A 128 -7.25 -10.85 -12.66
C ILE A 128 -7.24 -9.35 -12.36
N TYR A 129 -7.58 -8.98 -11.14
CA TYR A 129 -7.55 -7.58 -10.68
C TYR A 129 -6.15 -7.08 -10.34
N HIS A 130 -5.26 -8.00 -9.95
CA HIS A 130 -3.88 -7.69 -9.62
C HIS A 130 -2.98 -8.88 -9.96
N SER A 131 -1.79 -8.58 -10.49
CA SER A 131 -0.75 -9.57 -10.77
C SER A 131 0.63 -8.99 -10.44
N GLU A 132 1.42 -9.71 -9.65
CA GLU A 132 2.79 -9.33 -9.32
C GLU A 132 3.71 -10.56 -9.30
N LEU A 133 4.97 -10.39 -9.73
CA LEU A 133 5.98 -11.44 -9.72
C LEU A 133 6.89 -11.30 -8.50
N LEU A 134 6.67 -12.15 -7.50
CA LEU A 134 7.52 -12.25 -6.32
C LEU A 134 8.76 -13.10 -6.60
N THR A 135 9.94 -12.64 -6.17
CA THR A 135 11.17 -13.42 -6.22
C THR A 135 11.63 -13.78 -4.80
N LEU A 136 11.58 -15.07 -4.46
CA LEU A 136 12.11 -15.64 -3.22
C LEU A 136 13.58 -16.04 -3.38
N THR A 137 14.40 -15.72 -2.41
CA THR A 137 15.83 -16.12 -2.36
C THR A 137 16.11 -16.99 -1.14
N LYS A 138 17.23 -17.72 -1.15
CA LYS A 138 17.64 -18.54 0.00
C LYS A 138 17.73 -17.77 1.32
N ARG A 139 18.13 -16.50 1.29
CA ARG A 139 18.25 -15.65 2.49
C ARG A 139 16.88 -15.37 3.11
N MET A 140 15.86 -15.24 2.26
CA MET A 140 14.48 -14.98 2.62
C MET A 140 13.81 -16.17 3.31
N MET A 141 14.34 -17.39 3.16
CA MET A 141 13.81 -18.60 3.81
C MET A 141 14.02 -18.68 5.32
N ARG A 142 14.93 -17.88 5.88
CA ARG A 142 15.25 -17.87 7.33
C ARG A 142 14.77 -16.60 8.03
N GLY A 143 14.13 -15.69 7.28
CA GLY A 143 13.72 -14.38 7.76
C GLY A 143 12.25 -14.33 8.16
N ASP A 144 11.80 -13.11 8.43
CA ASP A 144 10.40 -12.82 8.71
C ASP A 144 9.50 -13.11 7.49
N PRO A 145 8.19 -13.35 7.72
CA PRO A 145 7.20 -13.46 6.65
C PRO A 145 7.28 -12.29 5.66
N HIS A 146 7.14 -12.59 4.37
CA HIS A 146 7.20 -11.58 3.32
C HIS A 146 5.89 -10.82 3.28
N LYS A 147 5.96 -9.51 3.50
CA LYS A 147 4.80 -8.62 3.43
C LYS A 147 4.72 -8.00 2.04
N LEU A 148 3.58 -8.19 1.39
CA LEU A 148 3.24 -7.54 0.13
C LEU A 148 1.96 -6.74 0.32
N SER A 149 1.99 -5.45 -0.02
CA SER A 149 0.87 -4.54 0.15
C SER A 149 0.46 -3.99 -1.21
N PHE A 150 -0.77 -4.25 -1.63
CA PHE A 150 -1.30 -3.77 -2.90
C PHE A 150 -2.79 -3.42 -2.76
N THR A 151 -3.35 -2.77 -3.77
CA THR A 151 -4.75 -2.35 -3.78
C THR A 151 -5.51 -3.04 -4.90
N VAL A 152 -6.73 -3.48 -4.61
CA VAL A 152 -7.64 -4.07 -5.59
C VAL A 152 -8.96 -3.31 -5.61
N PRO A 153 -9.61 -3.17 -6.77
CA PRO A 153 -10.95 -2.60 -6.84
C PRO A 153 -11.97 -3.56 -6.21
N ILE A 154 -13.08 -3.00 -5.73
CA ILE A 154 -14.30 -3.75 -5.39
C ILE A 154 -15.49 -3.03 -6.05
N PHE A 155 -16.41 -3.80 -6.61
CA PHE A 155 -17.56 -3.29 -7.35
C PHE A 155 -18.87 -3.58 -6.60
N GLU A 156 -19.92 -2.83 -6.90
CA GLU A 156 -21.29 -3.08 -6.44
C GLU A 156 -22.10 -3.68 -7.61
N PRO A 157 -22.82 -4.81 -7.44
CA PRO A 157 -22.96 -5.60 -6.22
C PRO A 157 -21.64 -6.29 -5.81
N HIS A 158 -21.41 -6.40 -4.50
CA HIS A 158 -20.16 -6.96 -3.99
C HIS A 158 -20.08 -8.46 -4.31
N PRO A 159 -18.96 -8.93 -4.88
CA PRO A 159 -18.73 -10.35 -5.04
C PRO A 159 -18.67 -11.02 -3.65
N PRO A 160 -18.99 -12.31 -3.54
CA PRO A 160 -18.95 -13.00 -2.26
C PRO A 160 -17.53 -13.10 -1.70
N GLN A 161 -16.56 -13.32 -2.59
CA GLN A 161 -15.16 -13.50 -2.23
C GLN A 161 -14.21 -13.23 -3.41
N TYR A 162 -12.98 -12.86 -3.07
CA TYR A 162 -11.83 -12.90 -3.99
C TYR A 162 -10.88 -14.02 -3.62
N TYR A 163 -10.13 -14.49 -4.60
CA TYR A 163 -9.08 -15.48 -4.41
C TYR A 163 -7.72 -14.86 -4.65
N ILE A 164 -6.80 -15.05 -3.71
CA ILE A 164 -5.38 -14.85 -3.94
C ILE A 164 -4.79 -16.20 -4.32
N ARG A 165 -4.18 -16.28 -5.50
CA ARG A 165 -3.44 -17.45 -5.97
C ARG A 165 -1.98 -17.10 -6.08
N ALA A 166 -1.15 -17.89 -5.43
CA ALA A 166 0.28 -17.81 -5.56
C ALA A 166 0.78 -19.06 -6.29
N VAL A 167 1.30 -18.89 -7.50
CA VAL A 167 1.67 -19.98 -8.40
C VAL A 167 3.15 -19.86 -8.72
N SER A 168 3.92 -20.93 -8.52
CA SER A 168 5.34 -20.94 -8.88
C SER A 168 5.49 -20.65 -10.37
N ASP A 169 6.56 -19.97 -10.78
CA ASP A 169 6.86 -19.75 -12.20
C ASP A 169 7.45 -21.01 -12.85
N SER A 170 8.11 -21.87 -12.08
CA SER A 170 8.97 -22.95 -12.61
C SER A 170 8.66 -24.36 -12.09
N TRP A 171 7.78 -24.50 -11.10
CA TRP A 171 7.36 -25.78 -10.55
C TRP A 171 5.90 -26.08 -10.90
N LEU A 172 5.66 -27.29 -11.40
CA LEU A 172 4.32 -27.85 -11.60
C LEU A 172 3.72 -28.20 -10.24
N HIS A 173 2.43 -27.91 -10.06
CA HIS A 173 1.66 -28.18 -8.83
C HIS A 173 2.17 -27.46 -7.56
N ALA A 174 3.13 -26.55 -7.70
CA ALA A 174 3.52 -25.64 -6.64
C ALA A 174 2.63 -24.40 -6.71
N GLU A 175 1.45 -24.51 -6.12
CA GLU A 175 0.49 -23.43 -5.99
C GLU A 175 -0.13 -23.38 -4.60
N SER A 176 -0.65 -22.22 -4.22
CA SER A 176 -1.31 -22.01 -2.94
C SER A 176 -2.40 -20.97 -3.11
N PHE A 177 -3.52 -21.18 -2.43
CA PHE A 177 -4.70 -20.33 -2.55
C PHE A 177 -5.11 -19.76 -1.19
N TYR A 178 -5.62 -18.55 -1.19
CA TYR A 178 -6.20 -17.90 -0.01
C TYR A 178 -7.48 -17.18 -0.38
N THR A 179 -8.57 -17.48 0.33
CA THR A 179 -9.89 -16.91 0.07
C THR A 179 -10.13 -15.69 0.96
N ILE A 180 -10.52 -14.59 0.34
CA ILE A 180 -10.94 -13.36 1.00
C ILE A 180 -12.47 -13.30 0.96
N SER A 181 -13.12 -13.46 2.11
CA SER A 181 -14.57 -13.29 2.21
C SER A 181 -14.96 -11.85 2.48
N PHE A 182 -15.99 -11.36 1.78
CA PHE A 182 -16.52 -10.00 1.95
C PHE A 182 -17.82 -9.92 2.76
N HIS A 183 -18.31 -11.04 3.32
CA HIS A 183 -19.59 -11.07 4.04
C HIS A 183 -19.71 -10.05 5.18
N ASN A 184 -18.60 -9.74 5.87
CA ASN A 184 -18.56 -8.80 6.99
C ASN A 184 -17.74 -7.53 6.67
N LEU A 185 -17.55 -7.21 5.38
CA LEU A 185 -16.75 -6.06 4.99
C LEU A 185 -17.53 -4.75 5.17
N THR A 186 -17.21 -4.00 6.22
CA THR A 186 -17.77 -2.67 6.45
C THR A 186 -17.05 -1.63 5.59
N LEU A 187 -17.68 -1.23 4.48
CA LEU A 187 -17.14 -0.18 3.63
C LEU A 187 -17.39 1.21 4.25
N PRO A 188 -16.44 2.17 4.10
CA PRO A 188 -16.64 3.54 4.51
C PRO A 188 -17.87 4.17 3.83
N GLU A 189 -18.53 5.11 4.51
CA GLU A 189 -19.63 5.86 3.90
C GLU A 189 -19.13 6.72 2.73
N ALA A 190 -19.93 6.81 1.66
CA ALA A 190 -19.59 7.55 0.43
C ALA A 190 -19.60 9.08 0.59
N ARG A 191 -19.75 9.60 1.82
CA ARG A 191 -20.08 11.01 2.04
C ARG A 191 -18.87 11.89 1.77
N THR A 192 -18.75 12.32 0.52
CA THR A 192 -17.90 13.43 0.11
C THR A 192 -18.79 14.64 -0.12
N SER A 193 -19.14 15.35 0.96
CA SER A 193 -19.73 16.68 0.81
C SER A 193 -18.61 17.67 0.48
N HIS A 194 -18.28 17.79 -0.80
CA HIS A 194 -17.50 18.94 -1.26
C HIS A 194 -18.35 20.19 -1.13
N THR A 195 -17.83 21.23 -0.49
CA THR A 195 -18.50 22.53 -0.49
C THR A 195 -18.45 23.08 -1.90
N GLU A 196 -19.61 23.38 -2.47
CA GLU A 196 -19.69 23.98 -3.81
C GLU A 196 -18.95 25.32 -3.83
N LEU A 197 -18.21 25.54 -4.91
CA LEU A 197 -17.59 26.83 -5.18
C LEU A 197 -18.66 27.75 -5.76
N LEU A 198 -19.06 28.73 -4.97
CA LEU A 198 -20.08 29.70 -5.35
C LEU A 198 -19.52 30.66 -6.41
N ASP A 199 -20.33 31.00 -7.41
CA ASP A 199 -20.00 32.01 -8.42
C ASP A 199 -20.11 33.42 -7.84
N LEU A 200 -19.16 33.76 -6.98
CA LEU A 200 -19.06 35.06 -6.33
C LEU A 200 -18.29 36.04 -7.21
N LYS A 201 -18.66 37.31 -7.13
CA LYS A 201 -17.87 38.38 -7.73
C LYS A 201 -16.46 38.37 -7.12
N PRO A 202 -15.39 38.36 -7.94
CA PRO A 202 -14.03 38.36 -7.44
C PRO A 202 -13.81 39.48 -6.44
N LEU A 203 -13.23 39.14 -5.29
CA LEU A 203 -13.03 40.11 -4.21
C LEU A 203 -11.76 40.94 -4.49
N PRO A 204 -11.84 42.28 -4.55
CA PRO A 204 -10.66 43.11 -4.75
C PRO A 204 -9.75 43.10 -3.51
N VAL A 205 -8.45 43.30 -3.71
CA VAL A 205 -7.47 43.36 -2.61
C VAL A 205 -7.79 44.51 -1.64
N SER A 206 -8.41 45.58 -2.11
CA SER A 206 -8.89 46.71 -1.29
C SER A 206 -9.89 46.31 -0.19
N SER A 207 -10.48 45.11 -0.27
CA SER A 207 -11.32 44.56 0.80
C SER A 207 -10.56 44.25 2.09
N LEU A 208 -9.22 44.27 2.08
CA LEU A 208 -8.39 44.17 3.29
C LEU A 208 -8.52 45.40 4.21
N GLY A 209 -8.86 46.57 3.66
CA GLY A 209 -9.07 47.81 4.42
C GLY A 209 -7.80 48.34 5.10
N ASN A 210 -6.62 48.01 4.57
CA ASN A 210 -5.33 48.43 5.12
C ASN A 210 -4.30 48.54 4.01
N ASN A 211 -3.89 49.76 3.67
CA ASN A 211 -2.92 50.05 2.61
C ASN A 211 -1.61 49.26 2.73
N LYS A 212 -1.14 48.96 3.96
CA LYS A 212 0.08 48.16 4.16
C LYS A 212 -0.13 46.70 3.79
N TYR A 213 -1.34 46.17 3.96
CA TYR A 213 -1.66 44.78 3.63
C TYR A 213 -1.98 44.63 2.16
N GLU A 214 -2.63 45.64 1.58
CA GLU A 214 -2.89 45.69 0.14
C GLU A 214 -1.59 45.69 -0.67
N ALA A 215 -0.57 46.42 -0.20
CA ALA A 215 0.76 46.45 -0.82
C ALA A 215 1.53 45.11 -0.78
N LEU A 216 1.07 44.12 -0.01
CA LEU A 216 1.69 42.78 0.03
C LEU A 216 1.38 41.96 -1.23
N TYR A 217 0.32 42.32 -1.96
CA TYR A 217 -0.23 41.50 -3.03
C TYR A 217 -0.08 42.18 -4.39
N ASN A 218 0.54 41.49 -5.35
CA ASN A 218 0.77 41.99 -6.71
C ASN A 218 -0.38 41.71 -7.68
N PHE A 219 -1.55 41.31 -7.18
CA PHE A 219 -2.75 41.03 -7.96
C PHE A 219 -3.89 41.96 -7.55
N SER A 220 -4.87 42.17 -8.43
CA SER A 220 -5.99 43.08 -8.16
C SER A 220 -7.14 42.42 -7.39
N HIS A 221 -7.38 41.13 -7.63
CA HIS A 221 -8.49 40.38 -7.05
C HIS A 221 -8.06 39.01 -6.54
N PHE A 222 -8.66 38.58 -5.44
CA PHE A 222 -8.53 37.23 -4.90
C PHE A 222 -9.19 36.21 -5.83
N ASN A 223 -8.67 34.98 -5.84
CA ASN A 223 -9.26 33.89 -6.61
C ASN A 223 -10.63 33.47 -6.03
N PRO A 224 -11.43 32.66 -6.74
CA PRO A 224 -12.77 32.26 -6.26
C PRO A 224 -12.79 31.59 -4.88
N ILE A 225 -11.82 30.71 -4.60
CA ILE A 225 -11.71 30.02 -3.30
C ILE A 225 -11.41 31.01 -2.19
N GLN A 226 -10.44 31.90 -2.41
CA GLN A 226 -10.06 32.97 -1.48
C GLN A 226 -11.23 33.93 -1.26
N THR A 227 -11.94 34.31 -2.31
CA THR A 227 -13.13 35.16 -2.28
C THR A 227 -14.22 34.54 -1.39
N GLN A 228 -14.54 33.26 -1.60
CA GLN A 228 -15.56 32.56 -0.81
C GLN A 228 -15.18 32.42 0.67
N ILE A 229 -13.91 32.19 0.98
CA ILE A 229 -13.45 31.95 2.36
C ILE A 229 -12.99 33.22 3.09
N PHE A 230 -12.86 34.35 2.38
CA PHE A 230 -12.30 35.60 2.89
C PHE A 230 -12.99 36.05 4.18
N HIS A 231 -14.32 36.08 4.18
CA HIS A 231 -15.08 36.55 5.34
C HIS A 231 -14.79 35.70 6.59
N ILE A 232 -14.70 34.38 6.44
CA ILE A 232 -14.44 33.50 7.56
C ILE A 232 -13.03 33.72 8.10
N LEU A 233 -12.02 33.83 7.24
CA LEU A 233 -10.62 34.00 7.67
C LEU A 233 -10.31 35.40 8.22
N TYR A 234 -10.86 36.43 7.58
CA TYR A 234 -10.51 37.83 7.86
C TYR A 234 -11.49 38.54 8.81
N HIS A 235 -12.70 38.01 9.01
CA HIS A 235 -13.70 38.62 9.91
C HIS A 235 -14.20 37.71 11.05
N THR A 236 -14.08 36.37 11.00
CA THR A 236 -14.43 35.46 12.13
C THR A 236 -13.24 34.70 12.77
N ASP A 237 -13.28 34.39 14.07
CA ASP A 237 -12.22 33.62 14.77
C ASP A 237 -12.47 32.10 14.73
N ASN A 238 -13.25 31.64 13.75
CA ASN A 238 -13.61 30.23 13.63
C ASN A 238 -12.44 29.40 13.11
N ASN A 239 -12.34 28.16 13.58
CA ASN A 239 -11.42 27.18 13.02
C ASN A 239 -11.87 26.79 11.61
N VAL A 240 -10.95 26.82 10.65
CA VAL A 240 -11.24 26.55 9.22
C VAL A 240 -10.45 25.35 8.73
N LEU A 241 -11.15 24.42 8.07
CA LEU A 241 -10.55 23.35 7.29
C LEU A 241 -10.68 23.68 5.80
N LEU A 242 -9.56 24.02 5.14
CA LEU A 242 -9.52 24.31 3.71
C LEU A 242 -8.89 23.16 2.93
N GLY A 243 -9.73 22.32 2.31
CA GLY A 243 -9.31 21.30 1.34
C GLY A 243 -9.41 21.83 -0.07
N ALA A 244 -8.28 22.16 -0.70
CA ALA A 244 -8.23 22.59 -2.10
C ALA A 244 -6.98 22.02 -2.81
N PRO A 245 -7.02 21.83 -4.14
CA PRO A 245 -5.86 21.37 -4.91
C PRO A 245 -4.60 22.24 -4.74
N THR A 246 -3.44 21.69 -5.06
CA THR A 246 -2.18 22.45 -5.08
C THR A 246 -2.26 23.52 -6.18
N GLY A 247 -1.79 24.73 -5.89
CA GLY A 247 -1.92 25.89 -6.79
C GLY A 247 -3.17 26.75 -6.57
N SER A 248 -4.18 26.27 -5.82
CA SER A 248 -5.42 27.02 -5.54
C SER A 248 -5.27 28.19 -4.55
N GLY A 249 -4.04 28.59 -4.19
CA GLY A 249 -3.80 29.76 -3.35
C GLY A 249 -4.04 29.58 -1.84
N LYS A 250 -3.97 28.34 -1.32
CA LYS A 250 -4.11 28.02 0.11
C LYS A 250 -3.14 28.81 1.02
N THR A 251 -1.96 29.16 0.52
CA THR A 251 -0.97 29.96 1.28
C THR A 251 -1.51 31.35 1.58
N ILE A 252 -2.11 32.02 0.59
CA ILE A 252 -2.71 33.35 0.78
C ILE A 252 -3.88 33.25 1.77
N SER A 253 -4.67 32.18 1.75
CA SER A 253 -5.69 31.94 2.77
C SER A 253 -5.09 31.88 4.19
N ALA A 254 -3.95 31.21 4.36
CA ALA A 254 -3.25 31.23 5.66
C ALA A 254 -2.76 32.64 6.03
N GLU A 255 -2.27 33.42 5.07
CA GLU A 255 -1.84 34.81 5.29
C GLU A 255 -3.01 35.70 5.72
N LEU A 256 -4.19 35.57 5.12
CA LEU A 256 -5.39 36.33 5.52
C LEU A 256 -5.70 36.14 7.02
N ALA A 257 -5.59 34.90 7.52
CA ALA A 257 -5.76 34.61 8.93
C ALA A 257 -4.66 35.26 9.81
N MET A 258 -3.42 35.33 9.32
CA MET A 258 -2.32 36.03 10.01
C MET A 258 -2.55 37.53 10.06
N LEU A 259 -2.94 38.14 8.94
CA LEU A 259 -3.20 39.58 8.83
C LEU A 259 -4.33 40.00 9.78
N ARG A 260 -5.38 39.19 9.87
CA ARG A 260 -6.45 39.39 10.85
C ARG A 260 -5.92 39.37 12.27
N LEU A 261 -5.13 38.38 12.66
CA LEU A 261 -4.53 38.31 13.99
C LEU A 261 -3.67 39.54 14.28
N PHE A 262 -2.86 39.99 13.32
CA PHE A 262 -2.01 41.16 13.49
C PHE A 262 -2.81 42.46 13.63
N ASN A 263 -4.02 42.55 13.08
CA ASN A 263 -4.94 43.66 13.29
C ASN A 263 -5.64 43.60 14.65
N SER A 264 -6.19 42.44 15.02
CA SER A 264 -7.03 42.32 16.22
C SER A 264 -6.21 42.17 17.51
N GLN A 265 -5.08 41.47 17.44
CA GLN A 265 -4.22 41.15 18.59
C GLN A 265 -2.74 41.30 18.19
N PRO A 266 -2.22 42.55 18.12
CA PRO A 266 -0.90 42.82 17.59
C PRO A 266 0.24 42.07 18.27
N ASP A 267 0.10 41.71 19.55
CA ASP A 267 1.10 41.06 20.41
C ASP A 267 1.08 39.52 20.38
N MET A 268 0.15 38.94 19.62
CA MET A 268 0.02 37.49 19.51
C MET A 268 1.00 36.86 18.52
N LYS A 269 1.19 35.54 18.67
CA LYS A 269 2.15 34.75 17.90
C LYS A 269 1.42 33.80 16.97
N VAL A 270 1.95 33.65 15.75
CA VAL A 270 1.46 32.66 14.77
C VAL A 270 2.45 31.51 14.69
N ILE A 271 1.92 30.27 14.73
CA ILE A 271 2.70 29.07 14.44
C ILE A 271 2.19 28.47 13.13
N TYR A 272 3.04 28.46 12.12
CA TYR A 272 2.80 27.78 10.85
C TYR A 272 3.50 26.42 10.86
N ILE A 273 2.78 25.35 10.53
CA ILE A 273 3.30 23.97 10.56
C ILE A 273 3.18 23.37 9.16
N ALA A 274 4.25 22.74 8.70
CA ALA A 274 4.25 21.99 7.44
C ALA A 274 4.99 20.66 7.60
N PRO A 275 4.62 19.61 6.83
CA PRO A 275 5.19 18.28 7.00
C PRO A 275 6.67 18.20 6.56
N MET A 276 7.10 19.05 5.64
CA MET A 276 8.44 18.99 5.04
C MET A 276 9.27 20.24 5.32
N LYS A 277 10.55 20.04 5.67
CA LYS A 277 11.53 21.13 5.89
C LYS A 277 11.71 22.03 4.66
N ALA A 278 11.61 21.47 3.45
CA ALA A 278 11.73 22.23 2.21
C ALA A 278 10.63 23.29 2.08
N ILE A 279 9.37 22.90 2.30
CA ILE A 279 8.20 23.80 2.27
C ILE A 279 8.35 24.90 3.31
N VAL A 280 8.79 24.56 4.52
CA VAL A 280 9.05 25.52 5.60
C VAL A 280 10.09 26.57 5.19
N ARG A 281 11.20 26.15 4.58
CA ARG A 281 12.27 27.06 4.14
C ARG A 281 11.81 27.98 3.01
N GLU A 282 11.08 27.43 2.05
CA GLU A 282 10.51 28.21 0.95
C GLU A 282 9.57 29.30 1.49
N ARG A 283 8.62 28.93 2.36
CA ARG A 283 7.69 29.87 2.97
C ARG A 283 8.37 30.91 3.85
N MET A 284 9.44 30.52 4.56
CA MET A 284 10.23 31.49 5.33
C MET A 284 10.90 32.52 4.41
N ASN A 285 11.52 32.09 3.32
CA ASN A 285 12.21 33.03 2.44
C ASN A 285 11.23 34.03 1.81
N ASP A 286 10.04 33.56 1.45
CA ASP A 286 8.94 34.36 0.92
C ASP A 286 8.39 35.35 1.96
N TRP A 287 7.92 34.85 3.11
CA TRP A 287 7.37 35.69 4.17
C TRP A 287 8.39 36.62 4.80
N ARG A 288 9.67 36.25 4.87
CA ARG A 288 10.72 37.14 5.38
C ARG A 288 10.81 38.42 4.54
N LYS A 289 10.74 38.29 3.22
CA LYS A 289 10.86 39.40 2.28
C LYS A 289 9.58 40.21 2.17
N HIS A 290 8.44 39.53 2.05
CA HIS A 290 7.18 40.19 1.73
C HIS A 290 6.39 40.60 2.97
N LEU A 291 6.19 39.68 3.93
CA LEU A 291 5.30 39.92 5.07
C LEU A 291 6.03 40.52 6.27
N VAL A 292 7.14 39.92 6.69
CA VAL A 292 7.86 40.28 7.92
C VAL A 292 8.54 41.64 7.79
N ALA A 293 9.24 41.87 6.67
CA ALA A 293 9.94 43.13 6.43
C ALA A 293 8.97 44.32 6.27
N GLN A 294 7.86 44.15 5.54
CA GLN A 294 6.91 45.24 5.30
C GLN A 294 6.04 45.55 6.54
N LEU A 295 5.73 44.54 7.36
CA LEU A 295 4.88 44.71 8.55
C LEU A 295 5.67 44.95 9.84
N GLY A 296 7.01 44.95 9.78
CA GLY A 296 7.87 45.13 10.96
C GLY A 296 7.70 44.04 12.02
N LYS A 297 7.41 42.80 11.62
CA LYS A 297 7.27 41.66 12.55
C LYS A 297 8.59 40.92 12.71
N LYS A 298 8.70 40.01 13.69
CA LYS A 298 9.85 39.09 13.82
C LYS A 298 9.44 37.67 13.44
N MET A 299 10.32 36.96 12.74
CA MET A 299 10.08 35.56 12.37
C MET A 299 11.27 34.69 12.77
N ARG A 300 10.97 33.56 13.41
CA ARG A 300 11.93 32.52 13.78
C ARG A 300 11.49 31.18 13.20
N ILE A 301 12.44 30.41 12.68
CA ILE A 301 12.19 29.00 12.32
C ILE A 301 12.53 28.14 13.52
N GLN A 302 11.70 27.12 13.77
CA GLN A 302 12.07 26.01 14.62
C GLN A 302 11.91 24.70 13.85
N ILE A 303 13.04 24.13 13.42
CA ILE A 303 13.06 22.79 12.83
C ILE A 303 13.10 21.80 13.99
N VAL A 304 11.93 21.29 14.38
CA VAL A 304 11.85 20.20 15.34
C VAL A 304 12.17 18.90 14.61
N CYS A 305 13.29 18.27 14.93
CA CYS A 305 13.65 16.96 14.39
C CYS A 305 13.30 15.81 15.34
N THR A 306 12.70 16.08 16.50
CA THR A 306 12.37 15.08 17.52
C THR A 306 11.22 15.54 18.43
N LYS A 307 10.20 14.66 18.56
CA LYS A 307 9.05 14.64 19.50
C LYS A 307 8.51 15.99 20.00
N PHE A 308 7.51 16.54 19.28
CA PHE A 308 6.30 17.03 19.95
C PHE A 308 5.22 15.96 19.79
N LEU A 309 4.76 15.40 20.92
CA LEU A 309 3.69 14.41 20.97
C LEU A 309 2.35 15.13 20.73
N PHE A 310 1.88 15.12 19.50
CA PHE A 310 0.45 15.00 19.20
C PHE A 310 0.31 14.00 18.05
N LYS A 311 -0.15 12.79 18.39
CA LYS A 311 -0.57 11.73 17.46
C LYS A 311 0.45 11.34 16.35
N GLY A 312 1.71 11.07 16.71
CA GLY A 312 2.55 10.15 15.93
C GLY A 312 3.08 10.60 14.57
N GLU A 313 3.03 11.88 14.20
CA GLU A 313 3.54 12.36 12.90
C GLU A 313 4.71 13.34 13.00
N TRP A 314 5.65 13.23 12.05
CA TRP A 314 6.81 14.11 11.88
C TRP A 314 6.40 15.49 11.36
N LYS A 315 6.67 16.59 12.10
CA LYS A 315 6.30 17.96 11.66
C LYS A 315 7.40 18.99 11.93
N SER A 316 7.61 19.90 10.98
CA SER A 316 8.49 21.08 11.09
C SER A 316 7.65 22.36 11.09
N GLY A 317 8.10 23.44 11.73
CA GLY A 317 7.30 24.67 11.85
C GLY A 317 8.06 25.99 11.82
N VAL A 318 7.32 27.08 11.63
CA VAL A 318 7.76 28.47 11.67
C VAL A 318 6.96 29.21 12.75
N LEU A 319 7.63 30.00 13.57
CA LEU A 319 7.02 30.85 14.59
C LEU A 319 7.21 32.32 14.19
N ILE A 320 6.11 33.02 13.94
CA ILE A 320 6.10 34.48 13.72
C ILE A 320 5.68 35.13 15.05
N ARG A 321 6.49 36.05 15.55
CA ARG A 321 6.24 36.83 16.76
C ARG A 321 6.09 38.30 16.40
N SER A 322 5.16 38.97 17.05
CA SER A 322 5.19 40.42 17.16
C SER A 322 6.12 40.89 18.27
N ASP A 323 6.62 42.11 18.08
CA ASP A 323 7.49 42.76 19.05
C ASP A 323 6.67 43.49 20.10
N THR A 324 6.88 43.08 21.34
CA THR A 324 7.43 44.01 22.32
C THR A 324 8.94 43.81 22.39
#